data_AF-A0A430QCQ0-F1
#
_entry.id   AF-A0A430QCQ0-F1
#
_cell.length_a   1.000
_cell.length_b   1.000
_cell.length_c   1.000
_cell.angle_alpha   90.00
_cell.angle_beta   90.00
_cell.angle_gamma   90.00
#
_symmetry.space_group_name_H-M   'P 1'
#
loop_
_entity.id
_entity.type
_entity.pdbx_description
1 polymer ?
#
loop_
_entity_poly.entity_id
_entity_poly.type
_entity_poly.pdbx_seq_one_letter_code
_entity_poly.pdbx_strand_id
1 'polypeptide(L)'
;MSGSHSSSDDSSDSRKRPREKDMDPDTSPKRPNCEDNVQLKILVPSIAAGAVIGKSGEAIGRIQKDTNTKVKISKQDEFYPGKKYKVFNCDL
;
A
#
# COMPACT_ATOMS: atom_id res chain seq x y z
N MET A 1 -6.10 13.68 -75.83
CA MET A 1 -6.83 14.94 -75.60
C MET A 1 -7.94 14.64 -74.59
N SER A 2 -7.86 15.30 -73.43
CA SER A 2 -8.91 15.67 -72.45
C SER A 2 -10.09 14.74 -72.13
N GLY A 3 -10.30 14.51 -70.83
CA GLY A 3 -11.60 14.13 -70.27
C GLY A 3 -11.52 13.72 -68.79
N SER A 4 -11.68 14.68 -67.88
CA SER A 4 -11.57 14.57 -66.42
C SER A 4 -12.87 14.11 -65.76
N HIS A 5 -12.82 13.22 -64.76
CA HIS A 5 -13.85 13.14 -63.70
C HIS A 5 -13.20 12.76 -62.36
N SER A 6 -13.34 13.66 -61.40
CA SER A 6 -12.99 13.54 -59.99
C SER A 6 -14.16 12.94 -59.20
N SER A 7 -13.86 12.05 -58.25
CA SER A 7 -14.69 11.86 -57.06
C SER A 7 -13.83 11.35 -55.89
N SER A 8 -14.02 12.04 -54.77
CA SER A 8 -13.36 11.92 -53.49
C SER A 8 -13.85 10.69 -52.73
N ASP A 9 -12.94 9.96 -52.06
CA ASP A 9 -13.33 8.99 -51.03
C ASP A 9 -12.90 9.49 -49.64
N ASP A 10 -13.92 9.71 -48.83
CA ASP A 10 -13.93 10.03 -47.41
C ASP A 10 -13.46 8.83 -46.59
N SER A 11 -12.60 9.08 -45.61
CA SER A 11 -12.51 8.20 -44.44
C SER A 11 -12.28 9.06 -43.22
N SER A 12 -13.37 9.67 -42.78
CA SER A 12 -13.55 10.24 -41.45
C SER A 12 -13.17 9.22 -40.36
N ASP A 13 -12.05 9.48 -39.68
CA ASP A 13 -11.64 8.80 -38.45
C ASP A 13 -12.66 9.09 -37.33
N SER A 14 -13.71 8.27 -37.29
CA SER A 14 -14.81 8.36 -36.32
C SER A 14 -14.76 7.20 -35.34
N ARG A 15 -13.71 7.10 -34.53
CA ARG A 15 -13.72 6.29 -33.28
C ARG A 15 -13.06 6.98 -32.09
N LYS A 16 -13.19 8.31 -31.96
CA LYS A 16 -13.18 8.93 -30.62
C LYS A 16 -14.59 8.82 -30.05
N ARG A 17 -14.80 7.87 -29.13
CA ARG A 17 -15.96 7.90 -28.22
C ARG A 17 -15.79 9.10 -27.29
N PRO A 18 -16.60 10.17 -27.37
CA PRO A 18 -16.71 11.09 -26.26
C PRO A 18 -17.54 10.36 -25.21
N ARG A 19 -16.96 10.09 -24.04
CA ARG A 19 -17.77 9.78 -22.89
C ARG A 19 -17.52 10.88 -21.87
N GLU A 20 -18.37 11.91 -21.95
CA GLU A 20 -18.71 12.68 -20.78
C GLU A 20 -19.25 11.68 -19.74
N LYS A 21 -18.53 11.59 -18.63
CA LYS A 21 -19.07 11.13 -17.36
C LYS A 21 -18.68 12.19 -16.35
N ASP A 22 -19.58 13.14 -16.24
CA ASP A 22 -20.18 13.61 -15.00
C ASP A 22 -19.45 13.22 -13.70
N MET A 23 -18.98 14.25 -12.99
CA MET A 23 -19.17 14.49 -11.56
C MET A 23 -19.16 13.25 -10.64
N ASP A 24 -18.02 12.98 -10.00
CA ASP A 24 -17.98 12.30 -8.70
C ASP A 24 -17.71 13.34 -7.58
N PRO A 25 -18.74 13.78 -6.82
CA PRO A 25 -18.54 14.54 -5.60
C PRO A 25 -18.29 13.55 -4.45
N ASP A 26 -17.10 12.96 -4.38
CA ASP A 26 -16.63 12.32 -3.14
C ASP A 26 -15.12 12.44 -2.97
N THR A 27 -14.63 13.68 -3.03
CA THR A 27 -13.47 14.03 -2.19
C THR A 27 -14.00 14.35 -0.80
N SER A 28 -14.64 13.38 -0.14
CA SER A 28 -14.66 13.42 1.31
C SER A 28 -13.19 13.36 1.74
N PRO A 29 -12.64 14.40 2.41
CA PRO A 29 -11.43 14.17 3.16
C PRO A 29 -11.79 13.03 4.10
N LYS A 30 -11.16 11.85 3.91
CA LYS A 30 -11.25 10.75 4.86
C LYS A 30 -10.98 11.40 6.21
N ARG A 31 -12.05 11.60 6.98
CA ARG A 31 -11.96 12.10 8.35
C ARG A 31 -10.86 11.25 8.97
N PRO A 32 -9.83 11.84 9.62
CA PRO A 32 -8.88 11.01 10.35
C PRO A 32 -9.75 10.14 11.23
N ASN A 33 -9.75 8.84 10.94
CA ASN A 33 -10.56 7.89 11.65
C ASN A 33 -10.04 7.95 13.08
N CYS A 34 -10.72 8.70 13.94
CA CYS A 34 -10.46 8.75 15.36
C CYS A 34 -11.06 7.48 16.00
N GLU A 35 -10.89 6.33 15.34
CA GLU A 35 -10.88 5.08 16.06
C GLU A 35 -9.52 5.01 16.73
N ASP A 36 -9.53 4.73 18.03
CA ASP A 36 -8.37 4.58 18.90
C ASP A 36 -7.42 3.47 18.41
N ASN A 37 -6.71 3.72 17.30
CA ASN A 37 -5.71 2.84 16.75
C ASN A 37 -4.45 2.99 17.61
N VAL A 38 -4.38 2.18 18.67
CA VAL A 38 -3.25 2.18 19.59
C VAL A 38 -2.09 1.45 18.92
N GLN A 39 -1.00 2.18 18.64
CA GLN A 39 0.24 1.60 18.15
C GLN A 39 1.24 1.41 19.29
N LEU A 40 1.65 0.17 19.50
CA LEU A 40 2.71 -0.18 20.45
C LEU A 40 4.03 -0.39 19.69
N LYS A 41 5.09 0.34 20.09
CA LYS A 41 6.45 0.15 19.58
C LYS A 41 7.32 -0.53 20.61
N ILE A 42 7.79 -1.73 20.30
CA ILE A 42 8.62 -2.55 21.19
C ILE A 42 10.07 -2.51 20.68
N LEU A 43 11.01 -2.19 21.57
CA LEU A 43 12.44 -2.25 21.28
C LEU A 43 12.99 -3.62 21.65
N VAL A 44 13.40 -4.39 20.65
CA VAL A 44 13.97 -5.73 20.82
C VAL A 44 15.45 -5.69 20.50
N PRO A 45 16.35 -6.14 21.39
CA PRO A 45 17.77 -6.27 21.06
C PRO A 45 17.95 -7.08 19.77
N SER A 46 18.78 -6.62 18.84
CA SER A 46 18.92 -7.26 17.53
C SER A 46 19.28 -8.74 17.63
N ILE A 47 20.07 -9.12 18.64
CA ILE A 47 20.47 -10.52 18.90
C ILE A 47 19.29 -11.41 19.34
N ALA A 48 18.25 -10.83 19.93
CA ALA A 48 17.09 -11.55 20.46
C ALA A 48 15.91 -11.58 19.48
N ALA A 49 15.93 -10.74 18.45
CA ALA A 49 14.83 -10.64 17.47
C ALA A 49 14.51 -11.98 16.80
N GLY A 50 15.53 -12.78 16.47
CA GLY A 50 15.35 -14.10 15.88
C GLY A 50 14.56 -15.07 16.77
N ALA A 51 14.74 -15.00 18.08
CA ALA A 51 14.00 -15.82 19.03
C ALA A 51 12.52 -15.42 19.11
N VAL A 52 12.22 -14.12 19.02
CA VAL A 52 10.83 -13.61 18.98
C VAL A 52 10.14 -13.99 17.68
N ILE A 53 10.84 -13.91 16.54
CA ILE A 53 10.29 -14.26 15.22
C ILE A 53 10.04 -15.77 15.14
N GLY A 54 10.98 -16.57 15.62
CA GLY A 54 10.96 -18.03 15.53
C GLY A 54 11.31 -18.53 14.13
N LYS A 55 11.48 -19.85 14.00
CA LYS A 55 11.78 -20.50 12.73
C LYS A 55 10.63 -20.25 11.74
N SER A 56 10.96 -19.77 10.54
CA SER A 56 9.97 -19.44 9.50
C SER A 56 8.87 -18.46 9.95
N GLY A 57 9.11 -17.66 11.00
CA GLY A 57 8.11 -16.74 11.54
C GLY A 57 7.01 -17.41 12.38
N GLU A 58 7.16 -18.67 12.76
CA GLU A 58 6.12 -19.43 13.46
C GLU A 58 5.74 -18.79 14.82
N ALA A 59 6.74 -18.38 15.61
CA ALA A 59 6.49 -17.86 16.96
C ALA A 59 5.76 -16.51 16.90
N ILE A 60 6.23 -15.57 16.07
CA ILE A 60 5.55 -14.28 15.89
C ILE A 60 4.18 -14.43 15.20
N GLY A 61 4.01 -15.45 14.35
CA GLY A 61 2.72 -15.80 13.76
C GLY A 61 1.71 -16.25 14.81
N ARG A 62 2.13 -17.10 15.76
CA ARG A 62 1.30 -17.52 16.91
C ARG A 62 0.95 -16.32 17.80
N ILE A 63 1.92 -15.49 18.16
CA ILE A 63 1.70 -14.28 18.98
C ILE A 63 0.63 -13.40 18.33
N GLN A 64 0.76 -13.08 17.04
CA GLN A 64 -0.21 -12.26 16.32
C GLN A 64 -1.62 -12.87 16.32
N LYS A 65 -1.73 -14.19 16.18
CA LYS A 65 -3.01 -14.90 16.19
C LYS A 65 -3.65 -14.89 17.58
N ASP A 66 -2.88 -15.20 18.61
CA ASP A 66 -3.37 -15.35 19.98
C ASP A 66 -3.76 -14.00 20.59
N THR A 67 -3.05 -12.92 20.23
CA THR A 67 -3.35 -11.55 20.70
C THR A 67 -4.23 -10.76 19.75
N ASN A 68 -4.58 -11.31 18.59
CA ASN A 68 -5.29 -10.62 17.50
C ASN A 68 -4.63 -9.26 17.14
N THR A 69 -3.31 -9.24 17.06
CA THR A 69 -2.50 -8.04 16.82
C THR A 69 -1.73 -8.19 15.53
N LYS A 70 -1.47 -7.09 14.82
CA LYS A 70 -0.59 -7.11 13.65
C LYS A 70 0.79 -6.59 14.03
N VAL A 71 1.84 -7.38 13.78
CA VAL A 71 3.22 -7.00 14.14
C VAL A 71 4.09 -6.83 12.89
N LYS A 72 4.75 -5.67 12.77
CA LYS A 72 5.70 -5.35 11.70
C LYS A 72 7.05 -4.97 12.28
N ILE A 73 8.12 -5.53 11.73
CA ILE A 73 9.49 -5.29 12.21
C ILE A 73 10.13 -4.21 11.33
N SER A 74 10.93 -3.33 11.93
CA SER A 74 11.74 -2.35 11.20
C SER A 74 12.68 -3.01 10.20
N LYS A 75 13.08 -2.26 9.16
CA LYS A 75 13.96 -2.79 8.10
C LYS A 75 15.28 -3.31 8.68
N GLN A 76 15.99 -4.13 7.90
CA GLN A 76 17.23 -4.79 8.34
C GLN A 76 18.32 -3.81 8.80
N ASP A 77 18.40 -2.62 8.23
CA ASP A 77 19.38 -1.59 8.62
C ASP A 77 18.75 -0.43 9.42
N GLU A 78 17.47 -0.56 9.75
CA GLU A 78 16.74 0.41 10.56
C GLU A 78 16.76 -0.04 12.02
N PHE A 79 17.64 0.59 12.78
CA PHE A 79 17.78 0.40 14.22
C PHE A 79 17.33 1.65 14.96
N TYR A 80 16.91 1.46 16.21
CA TYR A 80 16.68 2.59 17.10
C TYR A 80 17.99 3.40 17.29
N PRO A 81 17.97 4.74 17.22
CA PRO A 81 19.19 5.55 17.29
C PRO A 81 20.07 5.23 18.50
N GLY A 82 21.39 5.18 18.28
CA GLY A 82 22.38 5.01 19.34
C GLY A 82 22.49 3.60 19.93
N LYS A 83 21.65 2.63 19.54
CA LYS A 83 21.73 1.24 20.01
C LYS A 83 21.26 0.23 18.95
N LYS A 84 21.77 -1.01 18.99
CA LYS A 84 21.33 -2.09 18.08
C LYS A 84 20.04 -2.75 18.57
N TYR A 85 18.91 -2.04 18.42
CA TYR A 85 17.56 -2.55 18.69
C TYR A 85 16.71 -2.52 17.42
N LYS A 86 15.97 -3.60 17.19
CA LYS A 86 14.88 -3.68 16.21
C LYS A 86 13.60 -3.12 16.80
N VAL A 87 12.86 -2.37 15.97
CA VAL A 87 11.55 -1.84 16.37
C VAL A 87 10.47 -2.77 15.85
N PHE A 88 9.68 -3.33 16.75
CA PHE A 88 8.49 -4.11 16.43
C PHE A 88 7.29 -3.19 16.62
N ASN A 89 6.60 -2.87 15.53
CA ASN A 89 5.41 -2.03 15.49
C ASN A 89 4.18 -2.94 15.55
N CYS A 90 3.41 -2.83 16.61
CA CYS A 90 2.20 -3.59 16.83
C CYS A 90 0.99 -2.67 16.64
N ASP A 91 0.10 -3.03 15.73
CA ASP A 91 -1.22 -2.41 15.57
C ASP A 91 -2.22 -3.26 16.38
N LEU A 92 -2.75 -2.69 17.47
CA LEU A 92 -3.72 -3.31 18.39
C LEU A 92 -5.16 -3.10 17.96
#